data_AF-A0A1J3DKU8-F1
#
_entry.id   AF-A0A1J3DKU8-F1
#
_cell.length_a   1.000
_cell.length_b   1.000
_cell.length_c   1.000
_cell.angle_alpha   90.00
_cell.angle_beta   90.00
_cell.angle_gamma   90.00
#
_symmetry.space_group_name_H-M   'P 1'
#
loop_
_entity.id
_entity.type
_entity.pdbx_description
1 polymer ?
#
loop_
_entity_poly.entity_id
_entity_poly.type
_entity_poly.pdbx_seq_one_letter_code
_entity_poly.pdbx_strand_id
1 'polypeptide(L)'
;SVAGSVMVSSCSISLPLWALIFFALSLNPIEARGPVGLLAGKLPQRTASGGICASSVRIYGYKCEEHDVVTKDGYILNMQRIPEGRANTSGGSKRQPVLIQHGILVDGMSWR
;
A
#
# COMPACT_ATOMS: atom_id res chain seq x y z
N SER A 1 -48.95 -46.80 12.73
CA SER A 1 -47.97 -45.99 13.48
C SER A 1 -46.97 -46.92 14.14
N VAL A 2 -45.78 -47.10 13.56
CA VAL A 2 -44.53 -47.43 14.26
C VAL A 2 -43.39 -46.84 13.42
N ALA A 3 -42.47 -46.16 14.11
CA ALA A 3 -41.43 -45.30 13.60
C ALA A 3 -40.36 -46.02 12.76
N GLY A 4 -40.02 -45.45 11.60
CA GLY A 4 -38.76 -45.71 10.92
C GLY A 4 -37.71 -44.72 11.40
N SER A 5 -36.85 -45.12 12.33
CA SER A 5 -35.71 -44.31 12.76
C SER A 5 -34.68 -44.27 11.63
N VAL A 6 -34.61 -43.14 10.93
CA VAL A 6 -33.52 -42.86 9.99
C VAL A 6 -32.26 -42.65 10.84
N MET A 7 -31.38 -43.65 10.88
CA MET A 7 -30.01 -43.49 11.41
C MET A 7 -29.25 -42.55 10.46
N VAL A 8 -29.36 -41.23 10.69
CA VAL A 8 -28.52 -40.26 10.01
C VAL A 8 -27.12 -40.40 10.62
N SER A 9 -26.19 -40.97 9.85
CA SER A 9 -24.80 -41.18 10.24
C SER A 9 -24.19 -39.86 10.72
N SER A 10 -23.86 -39.78 12.01
CA SER A 10 -23.28 -38.62 12.69
C SER A 10 -21.95 -38.15 12.05
N CYS A 11 -21.37 -38.94 11.14
CA CYS A 11 -20.11 -38.64 10.47
C CYS A 11 -20.26 -37.70 9.24
N SER A 12 -21.46 -37.57 8.66
CA SER A 12 -21.63 -36.81 7.40
C SER A 12 -21.92 -35.31 7.57
N ILE A 13 -22.26 -34.86 8.78
CA ILE A 13 -22.62 -33.46 9.07
C ILE A 13 -21.42 -32.68 9.65
N SER A 14 -20.40 -33.37 10.15
CA SER A 14 -19.24 -32.74 10.81
C SER A 14 -18.33 -32.01 9.81
N LEU A 15 -18.10 -32.57 8.64
CA LEU A 15 -17.24 -32.00 7.59
C LEU A 15 -17.74 -30.66 7.02
N PRO A 16 -19.02 -30.50 6.61
CA PRO A 16 -19.50 -29.22 6.10
C PRO A 16 -19.53 -28.14 7.18
N LEU A 17 -19.85 -28.51 8.43
CA LEU A 17 -19.86 -27.55 9.53
C LEU A 17 -18.45 -27.04 9.86
N TRP A 18 -17.45 -27.94 9.87
CA TRP A 18 -16.06 -27.54 10.07
C TRP A 18 -15.52 -26.70 8.90
N ALA A 19 -15.89 -27.03 7.66
CA ALA A 19 -15.54 -26.22 6.50
C ALA A 19 -16.15 -24.81 6.56
N LEU A 20 -17.40 -24.69 7.00
CA LEU A 20 -18.06 -23.40 7.21
C LEU A 20 -17.44 -22.59 8.35
N ILE A 21 -17.03 -23.24 9.44
CA ILE A 21 -16.33 -22.58 10.55
C ILE A 21 -14.94 -22.10 10.10
N PHE A 22 -14.17 -22.92 9.37
CA PHE A 22 -12.88 -22.51 8.81
C PHE A 22 -13.02 -21.38 7.79
N PHE A 23 -14.07 -21.41 6.96
CA PHE A 23 -14.37 -20.33 6.02
C PHE A 23 -14.79 -19.04 6.74
N ALA A 24 -15.59 -19.14 7.80
CA ALA A 24 -15.97 -17.98 8.62
C ALA A 24 -14.79 -17.40 9.42
N LEU A 25 -13.84 -18.24 9.86
CA LEU A 25 -12.63 -17.80 10.57
C LEU A 25 -11.52 -17.30 9.62
N SER A 26 -11.49 -17.73 8.35
CA SER A 26 -10.55 -17.20 7.35
C SER A 26 -11.01 -15.87 6.75
N LEU A 27 -12.30 -15.55 6.86
CA LEU A 27 -12.84 -14.21 6.69
C LEU A 27 -12.48 -13.37 7.93
N ASN A 28 -11.20 -13.00 8.06
CA ASN A 28 -10.83 -11.88 8.92
C ASN A 28 -11.70 -10.68 8.51
N PRO A 29 -12.34 -9.97 9.45
CA PRO A 29 -13.01 -8.74 9.11
C PRO A 29 -11.97 -7.85 8.44
N ILE A 30 -12.22 -7.48 7.18
CA ILE A 30 -11.51 -6.37 6.57
C ILE A 30 -11.79 -5.22 7.51
N GLU A 31 -10.77 -4.77 8.22
CA GLU A 31 -10.86 -3.63 9.11
C GLU A 31 -11.10 -2.39 8.26
N ALA A 32 -12.36 -2.22 7.89
CA ALA A 32 -12.88 -1.03 7.27
C ALA A 32 -12.73 0.08 8.31
N ARG A 33 -11.57 0.75 8.30
CA ARG A 33 -11.42 2.07 8.91
C ARG A 33 -12.46 2.97 8.25
N GLY A 34 -13.61 3.05 8.91
CA GLY A 34 -14.69 3.97 8.57
C GLY A 34 -14.21 5.43 8.67
N PRO A 35 -14.83 6.32 7.88
CA PRO A 35 -14.40 7.70 7.75
C PRO A 35 -15.02 8.59 8.85
N VAL A 36 -14.40 9.75 9.10
CA VAL A 36 -14.92 11.03 9.61
C VAL A 36 -13.85 11.65 10.52
N GLY A 37 -13.14 12.63 9.97
CA GLY A 37 -12.05 13.33 10.63
C GLY A 37 -12.51 14.36 11.67
N LEU A 38 -11.64 14.61 12.65
CA LEU A 38 -11.66 15.84 13.45
C LEU A 38 -10.37 16.01 14.28
N LEU A 39 -9.17 15.97 13.69
CA LEU A 39 -8.00 16.63 14.28
C LEU A 39 -7.09 17.05 13.11
N ALA A 40 -6.90 18.36 12.98
CA ALA A 40 -5.94 19.07 12.13
C ALA A 40 -5.13 18.18 11.17
N GLY A 41 -5.42 18.27 9.86
CA GLY A 41 -4.74 17.55 8.79
C GLY A 41 -3.25 17.83 8.74
N LYS A 42 -2.50 17.16 9.61
CA LYS A 42 -1.08 16.96 9.45
C LYS A 42 -0.96 15.81 8.47
N LEU A 43 -0.56 16.14 7.25
CA LEU A 43 -0.14 15.20 6.23
C LEU A 43 0.65 14.06 6.90
N PRO A 44 0.33 12.78 6.66
CA PRO A 44 1.05 11.69 7.29
C PRO A 44 2.52 11.81 6.93
N GLN A 45 3.34 12.34 7.86
CA GLN A 45 4.76 12.51 7.64
C GLN A 45 5.37 11.11 7.54
N ARG A 46 5.50 10.60 6.31
CA ARG A 46 6.26 9.39 6.03
C ARG A 46 7.69 9.66 6.48
N THR A 47 8.11 8.95 7.52
CA THR A 47 9.42 9.13 8.14
C THR A 47 10.51 8.86 7.11
N ALA A 48 11.52 9.72 7.07
CA ALA A 48 12.61 9.71 6.08
C ALA A 48 13.41 8.40 5.97
N SER A 49 13.23 7.46 6.92
CA SER A 49 13.88 6.15 6.97
C SER A 49 13.09 5.02 6.32
N GLY A 50 11.77 5.17 6.07
CA GLY A 50 10.90 4.09 5.58
C GLY A 50 10.29 4.31 4.19
N GLY A 51 10.61 5.42 3.52
CA GLY A 51 10.08 5.76 2.20
C GLY A 51 10.78 5.06 1.02
N ILE A 52 10.21 5.22 -0.18
CA ILE A 52 10.76 4.69 -1.44
C ILE A 52 12.18 5.23 -1.67
N CYS A 53 12.42 6.50 -1.33
CA CYS A 53 13.75 7.09 -1.41
C CYS A 53 14.78 6.34 -0.55
N ALA A 54 14.41 5.95 0.67
CA ALA A 54 15.31 5.28 1.60
C ALA A 54 15.60 3.83 1.18
N SER A 55 14.54 3.08 0.82
CA SER A 55 14.65 1.66 0.51
C SER A 55 15.22 1.37 -0.88
N SER A 56 15.00 2.26 -1.85
CA SER A 56 15.12 1.90 -3.26
C SER A 56 15.95 2.86 -4.11
N VAL A 57 16.25 4.07 -3.64
CA VAL A 57 17.02 5.09 -4.39
C VAL A 57 18.37 5.37 -3.73
N ARG A 58 18.35 5.71 -2.44
CA ARG A 58 19.56 6.06 -1.67
C ARG A 58 20.56 4.91 -1.56
N ILE A 59 20.08 3.67 -1.56
CA ILE A 59 20.93 2.46 -1.58
C ILE A 59 21.86 2.41 -2.79
N TYR A 60 21.53 3.13 -3.87
CA TYR A 60 22.32 3.23 -5.09
C TYR A 60 23.17 4.52 -5.17
N GLY A 61 23.29 5.26 -4.08
CA GLY A 61 24.12 6.47 -3.99
C GLY A 61 23.53 7.73 -4.63
N TYR A 62 22.23 7.73 -4.97
CA TYR A 62 21.52 8.95 -5.40
C TYR A 62 20.97 9.72 -4.19
N LYS A 63 21.00 11.06 -4.27
CA LYS A 63 20.18 11.89 -3.37
C LYS A 63 18.71 11.77 -3.77
N CYS A 64 17.82 11.74 -2.79
CA CYS A 64 16.38 11.56 -3.04
C CYS A 64 15.56 12.31 -2.01
N GLU A 65 14.63 13.12 -2.51
CA GLU A 65 13.64 13.91 -1.78
C GLU A 65 12.25 13.27 -2.00
N GLU A 66 11.41 13.26 -0.97
CA GLU A 66 10.00 12.85 -1.07
C GLU A 66 9.11 14.04 -0.74
N HIS A 67 8.14 14.31 -1.61
CA HIS A 67 7.22 15.44 -1.50
C HIS A 67 5.80 14.91 -1.56
N ASP A 68 4.97 15.33 -0.61
CA ASP A 68 3.56 15.01 -0.64
C ASP A 68 2.78 16.16 -1.28
N VAL A 69 2.08 15.86 -2.37
CA VAL A 69 1.30 16.82 -3.15
C VAL A 69 -0.17 16.53 -2.98
N VAL A 70 -0.94 17.53 -2.57
CA VAL A 70 -2.39 17.44 -2.45
C VAL A 70 -3.02 17.91 -3.76
N THR A 71 -3.76 17.03 -4.43
CA THR A 71 -4.51 17.39 -5.64
C THR A 71 -5.75 18.21 -5.30
N LYS A 72 -6.34 18.87 -6.30
CA LYS A 72 -7.52 19.72 -6.12
C LYS A 72 -8.73 18.95 -5.55
N ASP A 73 -8.84 17.69 -5.89
CA ASP A 73 -9.88 16.74 -5.44
C ASP A 73 -9.51 16.01 -4.13
N GLY A 74 -8.38 16.35 -3.50
CA GLY A 74 -8.04 15.94 -2.14
C GLY A 74 -7.21 14.66 -2.03
N TYR A 75 -6.71 14.10 -3.13
CA TYR A 75 -5.76 12.98 -3.06
C TYR A 75 -4.39 13.47 -2.63
N ILE A 76 -3.72 12.68 -1.79
CA ILE A 76 -2.34 12.90 -1.36
C ILE A 76 -1.43 12.00 -2.19
N LEU A 77 -0.61 12.61 -3.06
CA LEU A 77 0.36 11.92 -3.90
C LEU A 77 1.75 12.04 -3.29
N ASN A 78 2.44 10.92 -3.11
CA ASN A 78 3.85 10.91 -2.70
C ASN A 78 4.75 10.91 -3.95
N MET A 79 5.47 12.00 -4.17
CA MET A 79 6.36 12.22 -5.30
C MET A 79 7.83 12.09 -4.90
N GLN A 80 8.61 11.32 -5.66
CA GLN A 80 10.05 11.18 -5.45
C GLN A 80 10.82 12.10 -6.42
N ARG A 81 11.84 12.79 -5.91
CA ARG A 81 12.70 13.68 -6.70
C ARG A 81 14.17 13.37 -6.47
N ILE A 82 14.91 13.17 -7.56
CA ILE A 82 16.36 13.02 -7.57
C ILE A 82 16.97 14.34 -8.07
N PRO A 83 17.49 15.22 -7.20
CA PRO A 83 17.94 16.56 -7.59
C PRO A 83 19.22 16.56 -8.43
N GLU A 84 20.03 15.52 -8.30
CA GLU A 84 21.35 15.40 -8.93
C GLU A 84 21.69 13.93 -9.22
N GLY A 85 22.50 13.72 -10.27
CA GLY A 85 23.05 12.41 -10.59
C GLY A 85 24.13 11.97 -9.61
N ARG A 86 24.56 10.69 -9.71
CA ARG A 86 25.59 10.08 -8.82
C ARG A 86 26.92 10.82 -8.87
N ALA A 87 27.38 11.15 -10.06
CA ALA A 87 28.56 11.96 -10.22
C ALA A 87 28.15 13.40 -9.92
N ASN A 88 28.84 14.04 -8.98
CA ASN A 88 28.61 15.44 -8.60
C ASN A 88 29.09 16.39 -9.71
N THR A 89 28.77 16.07 -10.96
CA THR A 89 29.13 16.77 -12.18
C THR A 89 28.10 17.86 -12.42
N SER A 90 28.11 18.90 -11.58
CA SER A 90 28.04 20.26 -12.10
C SER A 90 28.10 21.27 -10.97
N GLY A 91 29.05 22.21 -11.14
CA GLY A 91 28.93 23.52 -10.54
C GLY A 91 27.63 24.20 -11.00
N GLY A 92 26.90 24.76 -10.04
CA GLY A 92 26.19 26.02 -10.14
C GLY A 92 25.00 26.21 -11.10
N SER A 93 24.67 25.30 -12.02
CA SER A 93 23.61 25.57 -13.01
C SER A 93 22.24 25.00 -12.64
N LYS A 94 21.19 25.82 -12.80
CA LYS A 94 19.78 25.40 -12.77
C LYS A 94 19.59 24.21 -13.72
N ARG A 95 19.22 23.04 -13.19
CA ARG A 95 18.96 21.82 -13.97
C ARG A 95 17.54 21.84 -14.51
N GLN A 96 17.34 21.33 -15.72
CA GLN A 96 16.01 21.18 -16.29
C GLN A 96 15.26 20.05 -15.57
N PRO A 97 14.07 20.31 -15.00
CA PRO A 97 13.27 19.26 -14.37
C PRO A 97 12.65 18.35 -15.44
N VAL A 98 12.66 17.04 -15.19
CA VAL A 98 11.98 16.03 -16.00
C VAL A 98 10.99 15.29 -15.10
N LEU A 99 9.74 15.20 -15.55
CA LEU A 99 8.70 14.42 -14.89
C LEU A 99 8.52 13.10 -15.64
N ILE A 100 8.58 11.99 -14.92
CA ILE A 100 8.39 10.65 -15.48
C ILE A 100 7.16 10.04 -14.82
N GLN A 101 6.20 9.59 -15.64
CA GLN A 101 4.94 9.01 -15.20
C GLN A 101 4.94 7.50 -15.48
N HIS A 102 4.50 6.72 -14.49
CA HIS A 102 4.32 5.28 -14.66
C HIS A 102 3.03 4.95 -15.43
N GLY A 103 2.93 3.72 -15.94
CA GLY A 103 1.73 3.20 -16.60
C GLY A 103 0.64 2.73 -15.64
N ILE A 104 -0.37 2.07 -16.19
CA ILE A 104 -1.49 1.48 -15.45
C ILE A 104 -0.99 0.35 -14.53
N LEU A 105 -1.46 0.32 -13.27
CA LEU A 105 -1.11 -0.68 -12.25
C LEU A 105 0.39 -0.75 -11.89
N VAL A 106 1.13 0.32 -12.14
CA VAL A 106 2.55 0.48 -11.82
C VAL A 106 2.69 1.71 -10.92
N ASP A 107 3.84 1.89 -10.25
CA ASP A 107 4.15 3.07 -9.43
C ASP A 107 5.48 3.72 -9.86
N GLY A 108 5.93 4.73 -9.11
CA GLY A 108 7.20 5.43 -9.37
C GLY A 108 8.44 4.55 -9.23
N MET A 109 8.35 3.34 -8.66
CA MET A 109 9.49 2.44 -8.47
C MET A 109 10.01 1.84 -9.77
N SER A 110 9.36 2.03 -10.92
CA SER A 110 9.86 1.51 -12.18
C SER A 110 11.03 2.29 -12.79
N TRP A 111 11.27 3.52 -12.35
CA TRP A 111 12.23 4.45 -12.98
C TRP A 111 13.45 4.81 -12.12
N ARG A 112 13.62 4.11 -11.00
CA ARG A 112 14.62 4.39 -9.96
C ARG A 112 16.00 3.79 -10.22
#